data_AF-A0A8S3VL24-F1
#
_entry.id   AF-A0A8S3VL24-F1
#
_cell.length_a   1.000
_cell.length_b   1.000
_cell.length_c   1.000
_cell.angle_alpha   90.00
_cell.angle_beta   90.00
_cell.angle_gamma   90.00
#
_symmetry.space_group_name_H-M   'P 1'
#
loop_
_entity.id
_entity.type
_entity.pdbx_description
1 polymer ?
#
loop_
_entity_poly.entity_id
_entity_poly.type
_entity_poly.pdbx_seq_one_letter_code
_entity_poly.pdbx_strand_id
1 'polypeptide(L)'
;MTCSSNEDSILNIKHHATLTHKYVSVDVDFNGRSDRPEWATARYHAYYSPQCAWELELQWVVATGSILAELVSTWYRKARPCGFQFLPVPVDPFALPTAPDSDPLRGPIFLPLNIACMSNGGKGIFHGYDQDIKAQKLKHFQQSIIKRYGFMPFSVMAKPSGYPPSPNPSSSGSSPSQNEEQYVHCSGGMFVLIEDSQTTSPTMKEAPFVYGHKKKSASQLRKDYIARQTSRTNQHDDQHWNKIGFLWSWNYMLSKKWRTSHTGDEHFQDKMLADFREFCSNKDDRLKEYWHDYKLDNPV
;
A
#
# COMPACT_ATOMS: atom_id res chain seq x y z
N MET A 1 43.10 34.26 18.64
CA MET A 1 42.21 33.13 18.96
C MET A 1 40.94 33.32 18.15
N THR A 2 40.87 32.72 16.97
CA THR A 2 39.69 32.75 16.10
C THR A 2 39.11 31.34 16.07
N CYS A 3 38.08 31.12 16.89
CA CYS A 3 37.23 29.94 16.76
C CYS A 3 36.19 30.29 15.69
N SER A 4 36.43 29.86 14.45
CA SER A 4 35.45 29.94 13.37
C SER A 4 34.91 28.54 13.12
N SER A 5 33.94 28.20 13.97
CA SER A 5 32.70 27.49 13.67
C SER A 5 32.72 26.44 12.55
N ASN A 6 32.98 25.20 12.97
CA ASN A 6 32.60 23.96 12.29
C ASN A 6 31.07 23.73 12.29
N GLU A 7 30.24 24.73 11.99
CA GLU A 7 28.77 24.58 12.03
C GLU A 7 28.14 24.17 10.68
N ASP A 8 28.84 24.36 9.56
CA ASP A 8 28.29 24.07 8.23
C ASP A 8 28.30 22.58 7.81
N SER A 9 28.90 21.70 8.62
CA SER A 9 29.12 20.29 8.25
C SER A 9 28.05 19.32 8.74
N ILE A 10 27.08 19.74 9.55
CA ILE A 10 26.07 18.84 10.15
C ILE A 10 24.71 18.87 9.42
N LEU A 11 24.43 19.86 8.56
CA LEU A 11 23.07 20.08 8.02
C LEU A 11 22.83 19.68 6.55
N ASN A 12 23.82 19.13 5.84
CA ASN A 12 23.68 18.92 4.39
C ASN A 12 23.64 17.44 3.98
N ILE A 13 22.67 16.69 4.52
CA ILE A 13 22.23 15.46 3.84
C ILE A 13 21.46 15.92 2.60
N LYS A 14 22.18 16.14 1.49
CA LYS A 14 21.56 16.41 0.19
C LYS A 14 20.84 15.14 -0.25
N HIS A 15 19.53 15.09 -0.03
CA HIS A 15 18.70 14.07 -0.66
C HIS A 15 18.73 14.30 -2.18
N HIS A 16 19.46 13.44 -2.90
CA HIS A 16 19.54 13.51 -4.35
C HIS A 16 18.19 13.06 -4.94
N ALA A 17 17.70 13.83 -5.92
CA ALA A 17 16.55 13.41 -6.70
C ALA A 17 16.82 12.04 -7.34
N THR A 18 15.83 11.17 -7.30
CA THR A 18 15.84 9.87 -7.97
C THR A 18 14.95 9.92 -9.21
N LEU A 19 14.92 8.84 -9.99
CA LEU A 19 13.97 8.73 -11.09
C LEU A 19 12.51 8.82 -10.61
N THR A 20 12.21 8.31 -9.41
CA THR A 20 10.84 8.21 -8.90
C THR A 20 10.46 9.36 -7.97
N HIS A 21 11.44 10.01 -7.32
CA HIS A 21 11.18 11.00 -6.28
C HIS A 21 12.06 12.23 -6.39
N LYS A 22 11.48 13.37 -6.03
CA LYS A 22 12.19 14.64 -5.86
C LYS A 22 12.12 15.09 -4.41
N TYR A 23 13.10 15.89 -4.02
CA TYR A 23 13.24 16.44 -2.69
C TYR A 23 13.34 17.97 -2.79
N VAL A 24 12.67 18.68 -1.89
CA VAL A 24 12.77 20.14 -1.80
C VAL A 24 12.72 20.57 -0.34
N SER A 25 13.52 21.58 0.00
CA SER A 25 13.40 22.26 1.29
C SER A 25 12.18 23.18 1.25
N VAL A 26 11.30 23.04 2.24
CA VAL A 26 10.08 23.80 2.39
C VAL A 26 10.27 24.76 3.56
N ASP A 27 10.15 26.05 3.27
CA ASP A 27 9.95 27.06 4.30
C ASP A 27 8.55 26.88 4.91
N VAL A 28 8.51 26.46 6.18
CA VAL A 28 7.26 26.17 6.88
C VAL A 28 6.61 27.46 7.38
N ASP A 29 7.40 28.47 7.70
CA ASP A 29 6.94 29.74 8.24
C ASP A 29 6.99 30.87 7.19
N PHE A 30 6.38 30.63 6.04
CA PHE A 30 6.33 31.62 4.94
C PHE A 30 5.64 32.95 5.30
N ASN A 31 4.99 33.06 6.46
CA ASN A 31 4.36 34.28 6.95
C ASN A 31 5.17 35.00 8.06
N GLY A 32 6.33 34.45 8.46
CA GLY A 32 7.19 35.06 9.48
C GLY A 32 6.53 35.19 10.85
N ARG A 33 5.80 34.16 11.30
CA ARG A 33 5.17 34.13 12.63
C ARG A 33 6.10 33.64 13.73
N SER A 34 7.14 32.92 13.35
CA SER A 34 8.17 32.39 14.23
C SER A 34 9.32 33.39 14.35
N ASP A 35 9.98 33.38 15.51
CA ASP A 35 11.22 34.12 15.78
C ASP A 35 12.47 33.39 15.28
N ARG A 36 12.31 32.12 14.88
CA ARG A 36 13.36 31.25 14.33
C ARG A 36 12.96 30.71 12.95
N PRO A 37 13.94 30.39 12.07
CA PRO A 37 13.65 29.73 10.81
C PRO A 37 13.04 28.34 11.06
N GLU A 38 11.92 28.06 10.40
CA GLU A 38 11.24 26.77 10.48
C GLU A 38 11.17 26.13 9.10
N TRP A 39 11.68 24.91 8.96
CA TRP A 39 11.75 24.24 7.67
C TRP A 39 11.45 22.75 7.76
N ALA A 40 11.07 22.19 6.63
CA ALA A 40 10.83 20.77 6.43
C ALA A 40 11.42 20.31 5.10
N THR A 41 11.70 19.02 4.96
CA THR A 41 12.02 18.41 3.67
C THR A 41 10.76 17.77 3.11
N ALA A 42 10.36 18.18 1.91
CA ALA A 42 9.29 17.51 1.16
C ALA A 42 9.88 16.50 0.18
N ARG A 43 9.47 15.23 0.29
CA ARG A 43 9.70 14.18 -0.70
C ARG A 43 8.41 13.96 -1.48
N TYR A 44 8.47 13.94 -2.81
CA TYR A 44 7.28 13.76 -3.65
C TYR A 44 7.57 13.01 -4.93
N HIS A 45 6.54 12.42 -5.56
CA HIS A 45 6.71 11.72 -6.83
C HIS A 45 7.21 12.66 -7.94
N ALA A 46 8.24 12.23 -8.66
CA ALA A 46 8.84 12.99 -9.76
C ALA A 46 7.90 13.14 -10.96
N TYR A 47 6.94 12.22 -11.12
CA TYR A 47 5.96 12.16 -12.20
C TYR A 47 4.54 12.15 -11.65
N TYR A 48 3.63 12.79 -12.38
CA TYR A 48 2.21 12.76 -12.14
C TYR A 48 1.52 11.86 -13.18
N SER A 49 0.57 11.04 -12.72
CA SER A 49 -0.33 10.28 -13.58
C SER A 49 -1.75 10.38 -12.99
N PRO A 50 -2.77 10.72 -13.79
CA PRO A 50 -4.15 10.75 -13.31
C PRO A 50 -4.72 9.35 -13.01
N GLN A 51 -3.98 8.28 -13.31
CA GLN A 51 -4.37 6.88 -13.04
C GLN A 51 -3.82 6.35 -11.72
N CYS A 52 -2.98 7.12 -11.02
CA CYS A 52 -2.36 6.74 -9.75
C CYS A 52 -2.52 7.86 -8.72
N ALA A 53 -2.35 7.53 -7.45
CA ALA A 53 -2.18 8.54 -6.43
C ALA A 53 -0.82 9.24 -6.57
N TRP A 54 -0.73 10.43 -5.96
CA TRP A 54 0.51 11.21 -5.89
C TRP A 54 0.85 11.45 -4.42
N GLU A 55 1.99 10.93 -3.99
CA GLU A 55 2.45 11.02 -2.61
C GLU A 55 3.31 12.28 -2.39
N LEU A 56 3.04 12.95 -1.26
CA LEU A 56 3.88 14.01 -0.70
C LEU A 56 4.14 13.68 0.77
N GLU A 57 5.39 13.35 1.09
CA GLU A 57 5.87 13.15 2.45
C GLU A 57 6.56 14.42 2.95
N LEU A 58 6.18 14.86 4.16
CA LEU A 58 6.85 15.96 4.86
C LEU A 58 7.66 15.40 6.03
N GLN A 59 8.96 15.59 5.97
CA GLN A 59 9.92 15.23 7.01
C GLN A 59 10.34 16.50 7.73
N TRP A 60 10.09 16.59 9.03
CA TRP A 60 10.35 17.80 9.81
C TRP A 60 10.81 17.45 11.22
N VAL A 61 11.79 18.20 11.70
CA VAL A 61 12.30 18.16 13.09
C VAL A 61 12.47 19.58 13.65
N VAL A 62 12.61 20.57 12.76
CA VAL A 62 12.94 21.97 13.09
C VAL A 62 11.75 22.91 12.82
N ALA A 63 10.52 22.40 12.91
CA ALA A 63 9.30 23.18 12.69
C ALA A 63 8.32 23.01 13.85
N THR A 64 7.49 24.01 14.09
CA THR A 64 6.41 23.98 15.07
C THR A 64 5.18 23.35 14.45
N GLY A 65 4.62 22.32 15.09
CA GLY A 65 3.53 21.52 14.53
C GLY A 65 2.27 22.32 14.17
N SER A 66 1.95 23.40 14.90
CA SER A 66 0.83 24.29 14.57
C SER A 66 1.08 25.09 13.29
N ILE A 67 2.28 25.63 13.08
CA ILE A 67 2.66 26.37 11.87
C ILE A 67 2.65 25.41 10.66
N LEU A 68 3.23 24.22 10.81
CA LEU A 68 3.16 23.17 9.79
C LEU A 68 1.72 22.78 9.45
N ALA A 69 0.86 22.63 10.46
CA ALA A 69 -0.56 22.30 10.24
C ALA A 69 -1.30 23.42 9.47
N GLU A 70 -0.93 24.69 9.66
CA GLU A 70 -1.46 25.81 8.89
C GLU A 70 -0.98 25.81 7.44
N LEU A 71 0.31 25.52 7.20
CA LEU A 71 0.87 25.35 5.86
C LEU A 71 0.12 24.24 5.10
N VAL A 72 0.02 23.06 5.71
CA VAL A 72 -0.70 21.91 5.14
C VAL A 72 -2.17 22.24 4.89
N SER A 73 -2.83 22.95 5.82
CA SER A 73 -4.21 23.41 5.65
C SER A 73 -4.34 24.40 4.48
N THR A 74 -3.31 25.18 4.20
CA THR A 74 -3.25 26.08 3.05
C THR A 74 -3.10 25.31 1.74
N TRP A 75 -2.25 24.29 1.68
CA TRP A 75 -2.13 23.41 0.51
C TRP A 75 -3.43 22.66 0.22
N TYR A 76 -4.08 22.13 1.25
CA TYR A 76 -5.40 21.50 1.14
C TYR A 76 -6.45 22.42 0.50
N ARG A 77 -6.52 23.69 0.95
CA ARG A 77 -7.45 24.68 0.37
C ARG A 77 -7.10 25.03 -1.07
N LYS A 78 -5.81 25.09 -1.43
CA LYS A 78 -5.34 25.38 -2.79
C LYS A 78 -5.52 24.20 -3.75
N ALA A 79 -5.48 22.96 -3.26
CA ALA A 79 -5.64 21.76 -4.08
C ALA A 79 -7.05 21.62 -4.68
N ARG A 80 -8.09 21.94 -3.90
CA ARG A 80 -9.50 21.73 -4.29
C ARG A 80 -9.91 22.52 -5.55
N PRO A 81 -9.64 23.84 -5.69
CA PRO A 81 -9.96 24.57 -6.92
C PRO A 81 -9.24 24.03 -8.16
N CYS A 82 -8.09 23.39 -7.98
CA CYS A 82 -7.33 22.76 -9.05
C CYS A 82 -7.85 21.34 -9.41
N GLY A 83 -8.95 20.89 -8.80
CA GLY A 83 -9.53 19.57 -9.05
C GLY A 83 -8.87 18.41 -8.31
N PHE A 84 -7.96 18.70 -7.37
CA PHE A 84 -7.25 17.66 -6.61
C PHE A 84 -7.85 17.45 -5.21
N GLN A 85 -7.82 16.20 -4.76
CA GLN A 85 -8.05 15.85 -3.36
C GLN A 85 -6.72 15.72 -2.65
N PHE A 86 -6.57 16.44 -1.55
CA PHE A 86 -5.37 16.40 -0.71
C PHE A 86 -5.76 15.83 0.65
N LEU A 87 -5.32 14.60 0.93
CA LEU A 87 -5.76 13.82 2.09
C LEU A 87 -4.54 13.27 2.83
N PRO A 88 -4.55 13.24 4.16
CA PRO A 88 -3.52 12.55 4.92
C PRO A 88 -3.71 11.04 4.78
N VAL A 89 -2.59 10.33 4.68
CA VAL A 89 -2.56 8.88 4.71
C VAL A 89 -1.59 8.43 5.80
N PRO A 90 -1.81 7.25 6.40
CA PRO A 90 -0.85 6.68 7.34
C PRO A 90 0.47 6.36 6.63
N VAL A 91 1.59 6.57 7.32
CA VAL A 91 2.91 6.14 6.84
C VAL A 91 2.97 4.62 6.63
N ASP A 92 2.29 3.86 7.51
CA ASP A 92 2.04 2.43 7.34
C ASP A 92 0.52 2.18 7.32
N PRO A 93 -0.10 2.06 6.13
CA PRO A 93 -1.53 1.81 5.99
C PRO A 93 -1.98 0.45 6.51
N PHE A 94 -1.13 -0.58 6.43
CA PHE A 94 -1.52 -1.96 6.69
C PHE A 94 -1.04 -2.49 8.04
N ALA A 95 -0.04 -1.88 8.69
CA ALA A 95 0.48 -2.33 9.99
C ALA A 95 0.74 -3.84 10.02
N LEU A 96 1.38 -4.36 8.98
CA LEU A 96 1.56 -5.80 8.82
C LEU A 96 2.37 -6.33 10.01
N PRO A 97 2.01 -7.50 10.60
CA PRO A 97 2.71 -8.06 11.76
C PRO A 97 4.21 -8.34 11.57
N THR A 98 4.68 -8.22 10.33
CA THR A 98 6.08 -8.39 9.94
C THR A 98 6.89 -7.11 10.10
N ALA A 99 6.24 -5.95 10.23
CA ALA A 99 6.91 -4.67 10.43
C ALA A 99 7.32 -4.52 11.92
N PRO A 100 8.54 -4.03 12.19
CA PRO A 100 9.14 -3.99 13.53
C PRO A 100 8.33 -3.14 14.53
N ASP A 101 7.66 -2.09 14.05
CA ASP A 101 6.82 -1.18 14.86
C ASP A 101 5.34 -1.26 14.43
N SER A 102 4.89 -2.44 13.99
CA SER A 102 3.49 -2.63 13.59
C SER A 102 2.53 -2.42 14.76
N ASP A 103 1.49 -1.62 14.53
CA ASP A 103 0.40 -1.44 15.48
C ASP A 103 -0.47 -2.72 15.51
N PRO A 104 -0.48 -3.46 16.63
CA PRO A 104 -1.17 -4.74 16.73
C PRO A 104 -2.70 -4.61 16.64
N LEU A 105 -3.26 -3.41 16.82
CA LEU A 105 -4.69 -3.13 16.74
C LEU A 105 -5.13 -2.70 15.33
N ARG A 106 -4.19 -2.53 14.40
CA ARG A 106 -4.44 -2.02 13.04
C ARG A 106 -4.21 -3.03 11.94
N GLY A 107 -4.12 -4.32 12.29
CA GLY A 107 -3.94 -5.38 11.31
C GLY A 107 -5.04 -5.34 10.21
N PRO A 108 -4.69 -5.67 8.95
CA PRO A 108 -5.62 -5.56 7.84
C PRO A 108 -6.63 -6.71 7.84
N ILE A 109 -7.77 -6.52 7.20
CA ILE A 109 -8.78 -7.54 7.03
C ILE A 109 -8.46 -8.36 5.78
N PHE A 110 -8.27 -9.66 5.91
CA PHE A 110 -8.15 -10.55 4.77
C PHE A 110 -9.52 -10.82 4.12
N LEU A 111 -9.58 -10.62 2.80
CA LEU A 111 -10.77 -10.82 1.97
C LEU A 111 -10.46 -11.93 0.95
N PRO A 112 -10.94 -13.16 1.17
CA PRO A 112 -10.68 -14.28 0.27
C PRO A 112 -11.36 -14.06 -1.08
N LEU A 113 -10.67 -14.41 -2.17
CA LEU A 113 -11.21 -14.41 -3.52
C LEU A 113 -11.59 -15.85 -3.90
N ASN A 114 -12.88 -16.10 -4.13
CA ASN A 114 -13.37 -17.41 -4.55
C ASN A 114 -13.00 -17.69 -6.00
N ILE A 115 -11.84 -18.32 -6.21
CA ILE A 115 -11.39 -18.67 -7.55
C ILE A 115 -11.91 -20.03 -8.06
N ALA A 116 -12.54 -20.82 -7.18
CA ALA A 116 -13.15 -22.09 -7.56
C ALA A 116 -14.33 -21.89 -8.52
N CYS A 117 -15.12 -20.82 -8.34
CA CYS A 117 -16.26 -20.50 -9.21
C CYS A 117 -15.86 -20.21 -10.68
N MET A 118 -14.59 -19.92 -10.93
CA MET A 118 -14.04 -19.59 -12.25
C MET A 118 -13.40 -20.79 -12.96
N SER A 119 -13.30 -21.95 -12.28
CA SER A 119 -12.71 -23.16 -12.84
C SER A 119 -13.68 -23.82 -13.84
N ASN A 120 -13.18 -24.13 -15.04
CA ASN A 120 -13.97 -24.84 -16.05
C ASN A 120 -13.65 -26.34 -15.97
N GLY A 121 -14.62 -27.15 -15.52
CA GLY A 121 -14.50 -28.61 -15.51
C GLY A 121 -13.39 -29.13 -14.58
N GLY A 122 -13.18 -28.47 -13.43
CA GLY A 122 -12.18 -28.87 -12.43
C GLY A 122 -10.73 -28.49 -12.76
N LYS A 123 -10.46 -27.91 -13.93
CA LYS A 123 -9.15 -27.33 -14.25
C LYS A 123 -9.05 -25.95 -13.63
N GLY A 124 -7.97 -25.71 -12.89
CA GLY A 124 -7.70 -24.41 -12.27
C GLY A 124 -7.66 -23.26 -13.28
N ILE A 125 -7.88 -22.04 -12.81
CA ILE A 125 -7.77 -20.84 -13.65
C ILE A 125 -6.38 -20.73 -14.29
N PHE A 126 -6.31 -20.17 -15.50
CA PHE A 126 -5.06 -20.05 -16.27
C PHE A 126 -4.30 -21.37 -16.44
N HIS A 127 -5.02 -22.50 -16.54
CA HIS A 127 -4.44 -23.80 -16.86
C HIS A 127 -3.65 -23.73 -18.18
N GLY A 128 -2.52 -24.43 -18.26
CA GLY A 128 -1.65 -24.49 -19.44
C GLY A 128 -0.48 -23.50 -19.43
N TYR A 129 -0.48 -22.51 -18.53
CA TYR A 129 0.66 -21.62 -18.31
C TYR A 129 1.58 -22.10 -17.19
N ASP A 130 2.83 -21.64 -17.25
CA ASP A 130 3.81 -21.78 -16.17
C ASP A 130 3.38 -21.01 -14.92
N GLN A 131 3.93 -21.39 -13.77
CA GLN A 131 3.53 -20.85 -12.47
C GLN A 131 3.73 -19.32 -12.37
N ASP A 132 4.81 -18.79 -12.92
CA ASP A 132 5.08 -17.34 -12.92
C ASP A 132 4.08 -16.57 -13.78
N ILE A 133 3.70 -17.14 -14.93
CA ILE A 133 2.72 -16.52 -15.82
C ILE A 133 1.32 -16.59 -15.17
N LYS A 134 0.99 -17.70 -14.51
CA LYS A 134 -0.26 -17.82 -13.73
C LYS A 134 -0.33 -16.77 -12.62
N ALA A 135 0.76 -16.60 -11.87
CA ALA A 135 0.88 -15.59 -10.83
C ALA A 135 0.63 -14.18 -11.37
N GLN A 136 1.27 -13.81 -12.47
CA GLN A 136 1.09 -12.51 -13.12
C GLN A 136 -0.34 -12.30 -13.63
N LYS A 137 -0.92 -13.31 -14.29
CA LYS A 137 -2.30 -13.24 -14.81
C LYS A 137 -3.34 -13.15 -13.68
N LEU A 138 -3.15 -13.89 -12.60
CA LEU A 138 -3.99 -13.79 -11.40
C LEU A 138 -3.90 -12.40 -10.78
N LYS A 139 -2.69 -11.86 -10.65
CA LYS A 139 -2.45 -10.52 -10.14
C LYS A 139 -3.12 -9.45 -11.01
N HIS A 140 -3.00 -9.55 -12.33
CA HIS A 140 -3.69 -8.65 -13.26
C HIS A 140 -5.23 -8.75 -13.14
N PHE A 141 -5.77 -9.94 -12.91
CA PHE A 141 -7.19 -10.11 -12.63
C PHE A 141 -7.60 -9.51 -11.27
N GLN A 142 -6.80 -9.67 -10.23
CA GLN A 142 -7.04 -9.01 -8.94
C GLN A 142 -7.02 -7.48 -9.09
N GLN A 143 -6.09 -6.95 -9.88
CA GLN A 143 -6.00 -5.53 -10.21
C GLN A 143 -7.24 -5.02 -10.97
N SER A 144 -7.77 -5.79 -11.91
CA SER A 144 -8.98 -5.41 -12.64
C SER A 144 -10.20 -5.31 -11.71
N ILE A 145 -10.32 -6.24 -10.76
CA ILE A 145 -11.37 -6.21 -9.73
C ILE A 145 -11.28 -4.91 -8.91
N ILE A 146 -10.12 -4.63 -8.29
CA ILE A 146 -10.02 -3.45 -7.41
C ILE A 146 -10.15 -2.14 -8.20
N LYS A 147 -9.70 -2.10 -9.46
CA LYS A 147 -9.90 -0.95 -10.36
C LYS A 147 -11.38 -0.70 -10.62
N ARG A 148 -12.20 -1.76 -10.80
CA ARG A 148 -13.66 -1.64 -10.92
C ARG A 148 -14.29 -1.01 -9.67
N TYR A 149 -13.74 -1.29 -8.49
CA TYR A 149 -14.16 -0.70 -7.22
C TYR A 149 -13.57 0.70 -6.95
N GLY A 150 -12.86 1.31 -7.90
CA GLY A 150 -12.33 2.66 -7.75
C GLY A 150 -10.99 2.77 -7.02
N PHE A 151 -10.29 1.64 -6.83
CA PHE A 151 -8.92 1.65 -6.31
C PHE A 151 -7.92 2.00 -7.40
N MET A 152 -6.89 2.76 -7.02
CA MET A 152 -5.77 3.16 -7.87
C MET A 152 -4.44 2.88 -7.18
N PRO A 153 -3.36 2.61 -7.94
CA PRO A 153 -2.04 2.38 -7.35
C PRO A 153 -1.55 3.60 -6.57
N PHE A 154 -0.81 3.38 -5.49
CA PHE A 154 -0.20 4.48 -4.73
C PHE A 154 0.83 5.28 -5.53
N SER A 155 1.55 4.61 -6.45
CA SER A 155 2.61 5.23 -7.22
C SER A 155 2.66 4.67 -8.64
N VAL A 156 3.19 5.48 -9.56
CA VAL A 156 3.58 5.02 -10.88
C VAL A 156 4.76 4.08 -10.68
N MET A 157 4.53 2.77 -10.83
CA MET A 157 5.62 1.81 -10.86
C MET A 157 6.56 2.16 -12.01
N ALA A 158 7.67 2.82 -11.70
CA ALA A 158 8.83 2.74 -12.56
C ALA A 158 9.26 1.28 -12.50
N LYS A 159 8.97 0.50 -13.55
CA LYS A 159 9.62 -0.80 -13.73
C LYS A 159 11.11 -0.57 -13.48
N PRO A 160 11.78 -1.37 -12.64
CA PRO A 160 13.22 -1.25 -12.54
C PRO A 160 13.78 -1.49 -13.94
N SER A 161 14.18 -0.42 -14.62
CA SER A 161 15.08 -0.53 -15.76
C SER A 161 16.27 -1.34 -15.24
N GLY A 162 16.76 -2.31 -16.00
CA GLY A 162 17.68 -3.39 -15.58
C GLY A 162 19.04 -2.99 -15.04
N TYR A 163 19.07 -2.06 -14.10
CA TYR A 163 20.20 -1.65 -13.29
C TYR A 163 20.10 -2.36 -11.94
N PRO A 164 21.23 -2.85 -11.41
CA PRO A 164 21.25 -3.48 -10.10
C PRO A 164 20.78 -2.50 -9.02
N PRO A 165 20.04 -2.98 -8.00
CA PRO A 165 19.64 -2.15 -6.87
C PRO A 165 20.88 -1.53 -6.21
N SER A 166 20.74 -0.26 -5.81
CA SER A 166 21.80 0.49 -5.13
C SER A 166 22.36 -0.31 -3.93
N PRO A 167 23.70 -0.39 -3.75
CA PRO A 167 24.32 -1.19 -2.71
C PRO A 167 24.03 -0.70 -1.27
N ASN A 168 23.40 0.47 -1.10
CA ASN A 168 23.01 1.01 0.20
C ASN A 168 21.48 1.25 0.25
N PRO A 169 20.67 0.27 0.68
CA PRO A 169 19.32 0.55 1.13
C PRO A 169 19.44 1.33 2.44
N SER A 170 19.34 2.65 2.37
CA SER A 170 19.20 3.47 3.57
C SER A 170 17.94 3.01 4.30
N SER A 171 18.10 2.63 5.56
CA SER A 171 17.05 2.30 6.51
C SER A 171 16.26 3.55 6.94
N SER A 172 15.84 4.37 5.98
CA SER A 172 14.86 5.43 6.17
C SER A 172 13.47 4.82 6.01
N GLY A 173 12.59 5.11 6.97
CA GLY A 173 11.33 4.43 7.26
C GLY A 173 10.52 3.90 6.07
N SER A 174 9.97 2.70 6.27
CA SER A 174 8.76 2.19 5.61
C SER A 174 8.64 2.42 4.10
N SER A 175 9.72 2.35 3.32
CA SER A 175 9.57 2.05 1.90
C SER A 175 9.03 0.62 1.83
N PRO A 176 7.84 0.37 1.26
CA PRO A 176 7.42 -0.99 0.97
C PRO A 176 8.56 -1.62 0.20
N SER A 177 8.96 -2.84 0.57
CA SER A 177 9.80 -3.63 -0.33
C SER A 177 9.18 -3.51 -1.72
N GLN A 178 9.98 -3.25 -2.76
CA GLN A 178 9.53 -2.88 -4.11
C GLN A 178 8.51 -3.85 -4.77
N ASN A 179 8.11 -4.92 -4.08
CA ASN A 179 7.18 -5.96 -4.48
C ASN A 179 5.77 -5.88 -3.86
N GLU A 180 5.49 -5.00 -2.90
CA GLU A 180 4.15 -4.91 -2.28
C GLU A 180 3.26 -3.87 -2.98
N GLU A 181 2.29 -4.34 -3.76
CA GLU A 181 1.40 -3.47 -4.53
C GLU A 181 0.25 -2.95 -3.69
N GLN A 182 0.42 -1.72 -3.22
CA GLN A 182 -0.58 -1.02 -2.44
C GLN A 182 -1.44 -0.14 -3.33
N TYR A 183 -2.71 -0.07 -2.99
CA TYR A 183 -3.73 0.69 -3.67
C TYR A 183 -4.53 1.51 -2.68
N VAL A 184 -4.98 2.68 -3.12
CA VAL A 184 -5.86 3.57 -2.39
C VAL A 184 -7.17 3.74 -3.16
N HIS A 185 -8.30 3.71 -2.47
CA HIS A 185 -9.58 4.02 -3.07
C HIS A 185 -9.63 5.51 -3.46
N CYS A 186 -10.33 5.87 -4.54
CA CYS A 186 -10.43 7.27 -5.02
C CYS A 186 -11.01 8.26 -3.99
N SER A 187 -11.68 7.77 -2.95
CA SER A 187 -12.16 8.56 -1.82
C SER A 187 -11.11 8.82 -0.73
N GLY A 188 -9.96 8.14 -0.81
CA GLY A 188 -8.87 8.16 0.18
C GLY A 188 -9.17 7.44 1.48
N GLY A 189 -10.35 6.82 1.63
CA GLY A 189 -10.79 6.21 2.90
C GLY A 189 -10.35 4.77 3.13
N MET A 190 -9.89 4.07 2.09
CA MET A 190 -9.65 2.63 2.12
C MET A 190 -8.39 2.28 1.33
N PHE A 191 -7.71 1.24 1.77
CA PHE A 191 -6.50 0.72 1.14
C PHE A 191 -6.64 -0.77 0.86
N VAL A 192 -6.03 -1.21 -0.24
CA VAL A 192 -5.91 -2.63 -0.59
C VAL A 192 -4.46 -2.96 -0.89
N LEU A 193 -3.99 -4.09 -0.39
CA LEU A 193 -2.71 -4.68 -0.73
C LEU A 193 -2.97 -6.02 -1.44
N ILE A 194 -2.40 -6.17 -2.63
CA ILE A 194 -2.35 -7.45 -3.36
C ILE A 194 -0.98 -8.07 -3.10
N GLU A 195 -0.98 -9.28 -2.57
CA GLU A 195 0.28 -9.99 -2.28
C GLU A 195 0.86 -10.62 -3.55
N ASP A 196 2.19 -10.56 -3.66
CA ASP A 196 2.91 -11.32 -4.67
C ASP A 196 2.92 -12.81 -4.30
N SER A 197 2.31 -13.63 -5.16
CA SER A 197 2.23 -15.08 -4.97
C SER A 197 3.60 -15.76 -4.98
N GLN A 198 4.68 -15.09 -5.39
CA GLN A 198 6.04 -15.64 -5.30
C GLN A 198 6.61 -15.69 -3.87
N THR A 199 6.00 -15.03 -2.89
CA THR A 199 6.41 -15.17 -1.47
C THR A 199 6.07 -16.55 -0.87
N THR A 200 5.48 -17.46 -1.65
CA THR A 200 5.11 -18.81 -1.21
C THR A 200 6.21 -19.87 -1.31
N SER A 201 7.45 -19.52 -1.69
CA SER A 201 8.56 -20.50 -1.76
C SER A 201 9.39 -20.50 -0.46
N PRO A 202 9.18 -21.42 0.50
CA PRO A 202 10.23 -21.80 1.42
C PRO A 202 11.14 -22.80 0.69
N THR A 203 12.08 -22.33 -0.12
CA THR A 203 13.23 -23.18 -0.47
C THR A 203 14.18 -23.17 0.72
N MET A 204 13.80 -23.83 1.81
CA MET A 204 14.77 -24.23 2.82
C MET A 204 15.06 -25.71 2.62
N LYS A 205 16.26 -25.99 2.09
CA LYS A 205 16.93 -27.27 2.31
C LYS A 205 16.89 -27.53 3.82
N GLU A 206 16.31 -28.65 4.23
CA GLU A 206 16.29 -29.08 5.63
C GLU A 206 17.72 -29.09 6.18
N ALA A 207 18.03 -28.13 7.05
CA ALA A 207 19.21 -28.20 7.90
C ALA A 207 18.79 -28.82 9.25
N PRO A 208 19.66 -29.62 9.89
CA PRO A 208 19.28 -30.43 11.03
C PRO A 208 18.81 -29.61 12.24
N PHE A 209 17.95 -30.26 13.02
CA PHE A 209 17.24 -29.74 14.18
C PHE A 209 18.19 -29.22 15.27
N VAL A 210 18.12 -27.91 15.57
CA VAL A 210 18.75 -27.32 16.77
C VAL A 210 17.66 -26.64 17.59
N TYR A 211 17.60 -27.00 18.87
CA TYR A 211 16.70 -26.43 19.88
C TYR A 211 17.04 -24.95 20.12
N GLY A 212 16.26 -24.08 19.49
CA GLY A 212 16.21 -22.65 19.75
C GLY A 212 14.89 -22.13 19.20
N HIS A 213 14.23 -21.20 19.90
CA HIS A 213 13.00 -20.58 19.40
C HIS A 213 13.26 -19.94 18.03
N LYS A 214 12.92 -20.65 16.95
CA LYS A 214 13.10 -20.16 15.58
C LYS A 214 12.22 -18.92 15.43
N LYS A 215 12.84 -17.76 15.23
CA LYS A 215 12.13 -16.55 14.79
C LYS A 215 11.44 -16.91 13.47
N LYS A 216 10.10 -16.85 13.48
CA LYS A 216 9.29 -17.12 12.28
C LYS A 216 9.66 -16.10 11.20
N SER A 217 9.74 -16.53 9.94
CA SER A 217 9.92 -15.61 8.82
C SER A 217 8.73 -14.65 8.72
N ALA A 218 8.92 -13.50 8.08
CA ALA A 218 7.85 -12.56 7.78
C ALA A 218 6.67 -13.26 7.06
N SER A 219 6.98 -14.09 6.06
CA SER A 219 5.97 -14.87 5.33
C SER A 219 5.21 -15.85 6.22
N GLN A 220 5.85 -16.46 7.22
CA GLN A 220 5.20 -17.38 8.15
C GLN A 220 4.31 -16.63 9.15
N LEU A 221 4.79 -15.52 9.73
CA LEU A 221 3.98 -14.67 10.62
C LEU A 221 2.73 -14.15 9.91
N ARG A 222 2.84 -13.82 8.63
CA ARG A 222 1.72 -13.36 7.81
C ARG A 222 0.72 -14.47 7.48
N LYS A 223 1.19 -15.69 7.15
CA LYS A 223 0.31 -16.86 7.01
C LYS A 223 -0.46 -17.14 8.29
N ASP A 224 0.21 -17.08 9.43
CA ASP A 224 -0.42 -17.28 10.75
C ASP A 224 -1.43 -16.17 11.06
N TYR A 225 -1.20 -14.94 10.57
CA TYR A 225 -2.16 -13.84 10.68
C TYR A 225 -3.43 -14.11 9.86
N ILE A 226 -3.29 -14.43 8.57
CA ILE A 226 -4.42 -14.73 7.68
C ILE A 226 -5.20 -15.94 8.21
N ALA A 227 -4.50 -17.01 8.58
CA ALA A 227 -5.12 -18.21 9.13
C ALA A 227 -5.95 -17.93 10.40
N ARG A 228 -5.48 -17.01 11.27
CA ARG A 228 -6.27 -16.60 12.45
C ARG A 228 -7.56 -15.89 12.05
N GLN A 229 -7.54 -15.07 11.00
CA GLN A 229 -8.74 -14.37 10.53
C GLN A 229 -9.75 -15.32 9.85
N THR A 230 -9.27 -16.37 9.18
CA THR A 230 -10.13 -17.34 8.48
C THR A 230 -10.55 -18.53 9.35
N SER A 231 -9.84 -18.82 10.45
CA SER A 231 -10.10 -19.96 11.34
C SER A 231 -11.48 -19.98 12.03
N ARG A 232 -12.23 -18.85 12.02
CA ARG A 232 -13.61 -18.81 12.53
C ARG A 232 -14.63 -19.42 11.55
N THR A 233 -14.23 -19.71 10.32
CA THR A 233 -15.08 -20.25 9.25
C THR A 233 -14.51 -21.59 8.74
N ASN A 234 -15.02 -22.69 9.33
CA ASN A 234 -14.91 -24.10 8.92
C ASN A 234 -13.53 -24.81 8.93
N GLN A 235 -13.49 -25.95 9.63
CA GLN A 235 -12.35 -26.86 9.82
C GLN A 235 -12.18 -27.94 8.73
N HIS A 236 -12.84 -27.83 7.59
CA HIS A 236 -12.77 -28.86 6.55
C HIS A 236 -12.41 -28.24 5.18
N ASP A 237 -11.26 -28.65 4.65
CA ASP A 237 -10.88 -28.72 3.22
C ASP A 237 -9.99 -27.69 2.47
N ASP A 238 -9.41 -26.64 3.07
CA ASP A 238 -8.80 -25.57 2.24
C ASP A 238 -7.29 -25.30 2.45
N GLN A 239 -6.42 -26.06 1.77
CA GLN A 239 -4.95 -25.85 1.84
C GLN A 239 -4.35 -24.87 0.81
N HIS A 240 -5.10 -24.44 -0.22
CA HIS A 240 -4.56 -23.53 -1.25
C HIS A 240 -5.42 -22.28 -1.52
N TRP A 241 -6.76 -22.41 -1.53
CA TRP A 241 -7.66 -21.28 -1.82
C TRP A 241 -7.68 -20.22 -0.71
N ASN A 242 -7.39 -20.62 0.53
CA ASN A 242 -7.34 -19.76 1.73
C ASN A 242 -6.24 -18.66 1.73
N LYS A 243 -5.47 -18.53 0.65
CA LYS A 243 -4.35 -17.58 0.56
C LYS A 243 -4.48 -16.59 -0.60
N ILE A 244 -5.49 -16.71 -1.44
CA ILE A 244 -5.68 -15.83 -2.59
C ILE A 244 -6.80 -14.86 -2.25
N GLY A 245 -6.49 -13.57 -2.27
CA GLY A 245 -7.40 -12.55 -1.79
C GLY A 245 -6.73 -11.19 -1.71
N PHE A 246 -7.30 -10.35 -0.86
CA PHE A 246 -6.89 -8.97 -0.67
C PHE A 246 -6.70 -8.69 0.82
N LEU A 247 -5.71 -7.87 1.16
CA LEU A 247 -5.60 -7.28 2.49
C LEU A 247 -6.21 -5.89 2.44
N TRP A 248 -7.22 -5.65 3.26
CA TRP A 248 -7.98 -4.41 3.32
C TRP A 248 -7.67 -3.63 4.59
N SER A 249 -7.49 -2.32 4.48
CA SER A 249 -7.29 -1.43 5.63
C SER A 249 -8.05 -0.13 5.48
N TRP A 250 -8.38 0.49 6.61
CA TRP A 250 -9.05 1.79 6.68
C TRP A 250 -8.05 2.93 6.79
N ASN A 251 -8.37 4.09 6.20
CA ASN A 251 -7.65 5.31 6.46
C ASN A 251 -8.14 6.01 7.73
N TYR A 252 -7.56 5.63 8.87
CA TYR A 252 -7.88 6.26 10.16
C TYR A 252 -7.38 7.72 10.27
N MET A 253 -6.51 8.19 9.35
CA MET A 253 -6.08 9.60 9.29
C MET A 253 -7.14 10.50 8.65
N LEU A 254 -8.14 9.93 7.97
CA LEU A 254 -9.23 10.65 7.32
C LEU A 254 -10.30 11.13 8.32
N SER A 255 -9.92 12.07 9.17
CA SER A 255 -10.84 12.68 10.15
C SER A 255 -11.89 13.57 9.48
N LYS A 256 -12.92 13.96 10.26
CA LYS A 256 -14.00 14.86 9.80
C LYS A 256 -13.51 16.14 9.12
N LYS A 257 -12.35 16.68 9.54
CA LYS A 257 -11.72 17.89 8.95
C LYS A 257 -11.39 17.72 7.45
N TRP A 258 -11.03 16.51 7.05
CA TRP A 258 -10.57 16.21 5.70
C TRP A 258 -11.69 15.79 4.75
N ARG A 259 -12.89 15.58 5.28
CA ARG A 259 -14.00 15.07 4.50
C ARG A 259 -14.56 16.10 3.53
N THR A 260 -14.98 15.58 2.38
CA THR A 260 -15.75 16.28 1.35
C THR A 260 -16.90 15.42 0.90
N SER A 261 -17.74 15.94 0.01
CA SER A 261 -18.72 15.13 -0.73
C SER A 261 -18.10 13.94 -1.48
N HIS A 262 -16.79 13.96 -1.77
CA HIS A 262 -16.10 12.92 -2.55
C HIS A 262 -15.38 11.87 -1.70
N THR A 263 -15.13 12.13 -0.41
CA THR A 263 -14.39 11.19 0.46
C THR A 263 -15.28 10.08 1.01
N GLY A 264 -16.60 10.23 0.92
CA GLY A 264 -17.57 9.37 1.58
C GLY A 264 -17.55 9.50 3.10
N ASP A 265 -18.44 8.77 3.76
CA ASP A 265 -18.52 8.62 5.21
C ASP A 265 -18.15 7.19 5.64
N GLU A 266 -18.20 6.91 6.95
CA GLU A 266 -17.95 5.55 7.47
C GLU A 266 -18.95 4.54 6.92
N HIS A 267 -20.22 4.93 6.76
CA HIS A 267 -21.28 4.04 6.25
C HIS A 267 -21.03 3.61 4.80
N PHE A 268 -20.57 4.52 3.96
CA PHE A 268 -20.12 4.22 2.61
C PHE A 268 -18.96 3.22 2.61
N GLN A 269 -17.97 3.43 3.48
CA GLN A 269 -16.81 2.57 3.62
C GLN A 269 -17.21 1.14 4.04
N ASP A 270 -18.10 1.01 5.03
CA ASP A 270 -18.63 -0.28 5.49
C ASP A 270 -19.44 -1.00 4.41
N LYS A 271 -20.29 -0.27 3.68
CA LYS A 271 -21.05 -0.81 2.54
C LYS A 271 -20.13 -1.30 1.42
N MET A 272 -19.06 -0.55 1.13
CA MET A 272 -18.10 -0.96 0.11
C MET A 272 -17.41 -2.26 0.50
N LEU A 273 -16.98 -2.40 1.76
CA LEU A 273 -16.37 -3.64 2.25
C LEU A 273 -17.36 -4.82 2.19
N ALA A 274 -18.62 -4.59 2.56
CA ALA A 274 -19.66 -5.60 2.49
C ALA A 274 -19.91 -6.05 1.04
N ASP A 275 -20.10 -5.12 0.10
CA ASP A 275 -20.31 -5.44 -1.31
C ASP A 275 -19.10 -6.14 -1.94
N PHE A 276 -17.88 -5.68 -1.60
CA PHE A 276 -16.65 -6.30 -2.07
C PHE A 276 -16.52 -7.75 -1.61
N ARG A 277 -16.88 -8.06 -0.35
CA ARG A 277 -16.92 -9.44 0.17
C ARG A 277 -17.92 -10.30 -0.58
N GLU A 278 -19.13 -9.79 -0.78
CA GLU A 278 -20.17 -10.51 -1.50
C GLU A 278 -19.74 -10.80 -2.94
N PHE A 279 -19.17 -9.82 -3.62
CA PHE A 279 -18.58 -9.98 -4.94
C PHE A 279 -17.48 -11.06 -4.94
N CYS A 280 -16.48 -10.95 -4.05
CA CYS A 280 -15.38 -11.91 -3.98
C CYS A 280 -15.81 -13.34 -3.60
N SER A 281 -16.94 -13.50 -2.91
CA SER A 281 -17.53 -14.81 -2.59
C SER A 281 -18.29 -15.45 -3.76
N ASN A 282 -18.44 -14.73 -4.88
CA ASN A 282 -19.31 -15.07 -6.02
C ASN A 282 -20.81 -15.07 -5.66
N LYS A 283 -21.25 -14.14 -4.81
CA LYS A 283 -22.69 -13.95 -4.56
C LYS A 283 -23.38 -13.52 -5.86
N ASP A 284 -24.53 -14.15 -6.15
CA ASP A 284 -25.34 -13.91 -7.35
C ASP A 284 -24.55 -14.06 -8.66
N ASP A 285 -23.54 -14.94 -8.69
CA ASP A 285 -22.64 -15.20 -9.83
C ASP A 285 -21.87 -13.97 -10.38
N ARG A 286 -21.86 -12.85 -9.65
CA ARG A 286 -21.23 -11.58 -10.06
C ARG A 286 -19.75 -11.72 -10.43
N LEU A 287 -18.99 -12.54 -9.69
CA LEU A 287 -17.56 -12.75 -9.94
C LEU A 287 -17.34 -13.64 -11.17
N LYS A 288 -18.14 -14.68 -11.32
CA LYS A 288 -18.10 -15.61 -12.46
C LYS A 288 -18.47 -14.90 -13.77
N GLU A 289 -19.48 -14.04 -13.76
CA GLU A 289 -19.83 -13.17 -14.89
C GLU A 289 -18.68 -12.23 -15.22
N TYR A 290 -18.14 -11.52 -14.21
CA TYR A 290 -17.01 -10.62 -14.41
C TYR A 290 -15.76 -11.34 -14.98
N TRP A 291 -15.51 -12.57 -14.55
CA TRP A 291 -14.44 -13.40 -15.10
C TRP A 291 -14.66 -13.76 -16.57
N HIS A 292 -15.90 -13.99 -16.98
CA HIS A 292 -16.22 -14.23 -18.38
C HIS A 292 -15.88 -13.01 -19.23
N ASP A 293 -16.34 -11.83 -18.83
CA ASP A 293 -16.07 -10.56 -19.51
C ASP A 293 -14.57 -10.27 -19.57
N TYR A 294 -13.87 -10.43 -18.45
CA TYR A 294 -12.43 -10.20 -18.37
C TYR A 294 -11.63 -11.04 -19.38
N LYS A 295 -12.05 -12.30 -19.62
CA LYS A 295 -11.41 -13.18 -20.61
C LYS A 295 -11.69 -12.76 -22.05
N LEU A 296 -12.87 -12.17 -22.31
CA LEU A 296 -13.19 -11.64 -23.64
C LEU A 296 -12.27 -10.45 -23.98
N ASP A 297 -12.02 -9.58 -23.01
CA ASP A 297 -11.16 -8.40 -23.17
C ASP A 297 -9.65 -8.74 -23.17
N ASN A 298 -9.28 -9.90 -22.62
CA ASN A 298 -7.90 -10.35 -22.49
C ASN A 298 -7.77 -11.80 -23.00
N PRO A 299 -7.86 -12.04 -24.33
CA PRO A 299 -7.78 -13.38 -24.88
C PRO A 299 -6.46 -14.05 -24.46
N VAL A 300 -6.60 -15.29 -23.98
CA VAL A 300 -5.54 -16.21 -23.53
C VAL A 300 -4.53 -16.46 -24.65
#